data_AF-A0A2M8F484-F1
#
_entry.id   AF-A0A2M8F484-F1
#
_cell.length_a   1.000
_cell.length_b   1.000
_cell.length_c   1.000
_cell.angle_alpha   90.00
_cell.angle_beta   90.00
_cell.angle_gamma   90.00
#
_symmetry.space_group_name_H-M   'P 1'
#
loop_
_entity.id
_entity.type
_entity.pdbx_description
1 polymer ?
#
loop_
_entity_poly.entity_id
_entity_poly.type
_entity_poly.pdbx_seq_one_letter_code
_entity_poly.pdbx_strand_id
1 'polypeptide(L)'
;MGFLSANVYFFIGVIVMAIIDFLLPHHYLEEKICRKQNIIDRKLLSTGFVVTLGLIIHNFPEGMAVFLSSFTNVRLGILLAIAIAIHNIPEGIAVAAPIYHATLNKSKAIKYAFISGMAEPLGAIISYLILKP
;
A
#
# COMPACT_ATOMS: atom_id res chain seq x y z
N MET A 1 -23.14 -9.64 -12.14
CA MET A 1 -22.35 -9.00 -13.22
C MET A 1 -21.74 -10.10 -14.07
N GLY A 2 -21.96 -10.13 -15.38
CA GLY A 2 -21.31 -11.11 -16.27
C GLY A 2 -19.85 -10.74 -16.56
N PHE A 3 -19.04 -11.72 -16.99
CA PHE A 3 -17.62 -11.52 -17.32
C PHE A 3 -17.40 -10.35 -18.29
N LEU A 4 -18.22 -10.25 -19.34
CA LEU A 4 -18.13 -9.15 -20.32
C LEU A 4 -18.40 -7.79 -19.67
N SER A 5 -19.47 -7.66 -18.89
CA SER A 5 -19.80 -6.40 -18.21
C SER A 5 -18.71 -5.99 -17.21
N ALA A 6 -18.12 -6.94 -16.47
CA ALA A 6 -17.06 -6.65 -15.51
C ALA A 6 -15.80 -6.09 -16.20
N ASN A 7 -15.39 -6.68 -17.33
CA ASN A 7 -14.24 -6.21 -18.09
C ASN A 7 -14.49 -4.82 -18.71
N VAL A 8 -15.69 -4.55 -19.22
CA VAL A 8 -16.03 -3.22 -19.77
C VAL A 8 -15.91 -2.14 -18.70
N TYR A 9 -16.47 -2.36 -17.51
CA TYR A 9 -16.36 -1.39 -16.41
C TYR A 9 -14.91 -1.22 -15.93
N PHE A 10 -14.13 -2.29 -15.89
CA PHE A 10 -12.70 -2.23 -15.57
C PHE A 10 -11.94 -1.30 -16.52
N PHE A 11 -12.07 -1.49 -17.83
CA PHE A 11 -11.36 -0.67 -18.82
C PHE A 11 -11.86 0.78 -18.86
N ILE A 12 -13.15 1.02 -18.62
CA ILE A 12 -13.67 2.39 -18.45
C ILE A 12 -12.98 3.07 -17.27
N GLY A 13 -12.86 2.38 -16.13
CA GLY A 13 -12.14 2.88 -14.96
C GLY A 13 -10.68 3.25 -15.27
N VAL A 14 -9.97 2.39 -16.00
CA VAL A 14 -8.58 2.63 -16.44
C VAL A 14 -8.49 3.89 -17.31
N ILE A 15 -9.39 4.07 -18.28
CA ILE A 15 -9.40 5.25 -19.17
C ILE A 15 -9.70 6.53 -18.37
N VAL A 16 -10.70 6.49 -17.48
CA VAL A 16 -11.04 7.65 -16.63
C VAL A 16 -9.86 8.04 -15.75
N MET A 17 -9.18 7.07 -15.13
CA MET A 17 -8.00 7.33 -14.31
C MET A 17 -6.86 7.94 -15.14
N ALA A 18 -6.62 7.43 -16.35
CA ALA A 18 -5.60 7.97 -17.25
C ALA A 18 -5.91 9.41 -17.68
N ILE A 19 -7.18 9.75 -17.89
CA ILE A 19 -7.61 11.12 -18.19
C ILE A 19 -7.38 12.03 -16.98
N ILE A 20 -7.72 11.57 -15.77
CA ILE A 20 -7.47 12.34 -14.54
C ILE A 20 -5.98 12.61 -14.37
N ASP A 21 -5.14 11.59 -14.57
CA ASP A 21 -3.68 11.71 -14.49
C ASP A 21 -3.15 12.71 -15.51
N PHE A 22 -3.59 12.62 -16.76
CA PHE A 22 -3.20 13.55 -17.83
C PHE A 22 -3.66 14.99 -17.58
N LEU A 23 -4.85 15.19 -16.99
CA LEU A 23 -5.40 16.51 -16.66
C LEU A 23 -4.74 17.14 -15.44
N LEU A 24 -4.19 16.33 -14.53
CA LEU A 24 -3.48 16.83 -13.37
C LEU A 24 -2.10 17.35 -13.82
N PRO A 25 -1.81 18.65 -13.70
CA PRO A 25 -0.48 19.15 -13.97
C PRO A 25 0.48 18.56 -12.94
N HIS A 26 1.26 17.56 -13.35
CA HIS A 26 2.34 17.01 -12.54
C HIS A 26 3.44 18.06 -12.42
N HIS A 27 3.26 19.04 -11.53
CA HIS A 27 4.36 19.81 -11.00
C HIS A 27 5.22 18.86 -10.17
N TYR A 28 6.20 18.25 -10.84
CA TYR A 28 7.33 17.63 -10.18
C TYR A 28 7.91 18.66 -9.22
N LEU A 29 7.72 18.42 -7.93
CA LEU A 29 8.40 19.09 -6.82
C LEU A 29 9.91 18.82 -6.83
N GLU A 30 10.54 18.72 -8.01
CA GLU A 30 11.99 18.60 -8.16
C GLU A 30 12.70 19.94 -7.90
N GLU A 31 11.98 21.07 -7.89
CA GLU A 31 12.61 22.39 -7.82
C GLU A 31 12.95 22.92 -6.41
N LYS A 32 12.93 22.07 -5.36
CA LYS A 32 13.46 22.44 -4.04
C LYS A 32 14.52 21.49 -3.47
N ILE A 33 15.16 20.70 -4.33
CA ILE A 33 16.34 19.91 -3.93
C ILE A 33 17.54 20.83 -3.57
N CYS A 34 17.52 22.09 -4.01
CA CYS A 34 18.49 23.11 -3.61
C CYS A 34 18.04 23.98 -2.43
N ARG A 35 17.77 23.39 -1.25
CA ARG A 35 17.97 24.16 0.00
C ARG A 35 18.30 23.25 1.18
N LYS A 36 19.60 23.18 1.46
CA LYS A 36 20.19 23.08 2.81
C LYS A 36 19.18 23.47 3.90
N GLN A 37 18.69 22.53 4.71
CA GLN A 37 18.56 22.69 6.17
C GLN A 37 18.14 21.38 6.83
N ASN A 38 18.74 21.09 7.98
CA ASN A 38 18.44 20.02 8.95
C ASN A 38 17.02 20.08 9.57
N ILE A 39 16.02 20.59 8.85
CA ILE A 39 14.66 20.84 9.35
C ILE A 39 13.74 19.77 8.79
N ILE A 40 13.11 19.01 9.69
CA ILE A 40 12.10 18.01 9.35
C ILE A 40 10.94 18.70 8.62
N ASP A 41 10.61 18.26 7.40
CA ASP A 41 9.42 18.72 6.68
C ASP A 41 8.17 18.13 7.34
N ARG A 42 7.51 18.93 8.17
CA ARG A 42 6.32 18.50 8.92
C ARG A 42 5.15 18.12 8.02
N LYS A 43 5.00 18.75 6.85
CA LYS A 43 3.89 18.46 5.93
C LYS A 43 4.11 17.09 5.30
N LEU A 44 5.32 16.84 4.80
CA LEU A 44 5.66 15.56 4.19
C LEU A 44 5.69 14.42 5.20
N LEU A 45 6.13 14.69 6.44
CA LEU A 45 6.05 13.72 7.54
C LEU A 45 4.59 13.37 7.88
N SER A 46 3.70 14.37 7.90
CA SER A 46 2.27 14.15 8.10
C SER A 46 1.68 13.29 6.98
N THR A 47 2.03 13.56 5.72
CA THR A 47 1.64 12.71 4.59
C THR A 47 2.11 11.27 4.80
N GLY A 48 3.37 11.07 5.16
CA GLY A 48 3.90 9.73 5.44
C GLY A 48 3.14 8.98 6.54
N PHE A 49 2.74 9.66 7.61
CA PHE A 49 1.92 9.04 8.66
C PHE A 49 0.50 8.71 8.23
N VAL A 50 -0.15 9.61 7.47
CA VAL A 50 -1.49 9.35 6.94
C VAL A 50 -1.47 8.15 5.98
N VAL A 51 -0.47 8.09 5.09
CA VAL A 51 -0.27 6.95 4.17
C VAL A 51 -0.01 5.66 4.95
N THR A 52 0.87 5.70 5.96
CA THR A 52 1.13 4.53 6.83
C THR A 52 -0.15 4.03 7.48
N LEU A 53 -0.95 4.93 8.05
CA LEU A 53 -2.20 4.54 8.72
C LEU A 53 -3.23 3.98 7.74
N GLY A 54 -3.37 4.61 6.57
CA GLY A 54 -4.26 4.13 5.51
C GLY A 54 -3.89 2.73 5.04
N LEU A 55 -2.60 2.47 4.83
CA LEU A 55 -2.12 1.15 4.42
C LEU A 55 -2.22 0.11 5.54
N ILE A 56 -1.99 0.45 6.81
CA ILE A 56 -2.30 -0.50 7.92
C ILE A 56 -3.75 -0.99 7.84
N ILE A 57 -4.69 -0.10 7.55
CA ILE A 57 -6.11 -0.46 7.43
C ILE A 57 -6.37 -1.28 6.16
N HIS A 58 -5.64 -1.02 5.07
CA HIS A 58 -5.76 -1.73 3.80
C HIS A 58 -5.19 -3.15 3.82
N ASN A 59 -3.97 -3.29 4.35
CA ASN A 59 -3.21 -4.53 4.44
C ASN A 59 -3.85 -5.52 5.44
N PHE A 60 -4.65 -5.03 6.39
CA PHE A 60 -5.36 -5.90 7.33
C PHE A 60 -6.35 -6.86 6.63
N PRO A 61 -7.34 -6.40 5.85
CA PRO A 61 -8.19 -7.26 5.01
C PRO A 61 -7.41 -8.17 4.05
N GLU A 62 -6.29 -7.72 3.50
CA GLU A 62 -5.47 -8.55 2.60
C GLU A 62 -4.89 -9.76 3.33
N GLY A 63 -4.35 -9.56 4.53
CA GLY A 63 -3.91 -10.66 5.39
C GLY A 63 -5.02 -11.65 5.71
N MET A 64 -6.25 -11.15 5.94
CA MET A 64 -7.43 -12.00 6.12
C MET A 64 -7.70 -12.84 4.85
N ALA A 65 -7.62 -12.23 3.67
CA ALA A 65 -7.84 -12.90 2.40
C ALA A 65 -6.80 -14.00 2.13
N VAL A 66 -5.53 -13.77 2.48
CA VAL A 66 -4.47 -14.80 2.40
C VAL A 66 -4.81 -16.00 3.29
N PHE A 67 -5.27 -15.77 4.52
CA PHE A 67 -5.68 -16.87 5.41
C PHE A 67 -6.89 -17.64 4.85
N LEU A 68 -7.95 -16.94 4.49
CA LEU A 68 -9.20 -17.53 3.99
C LEU A 68 -8.98 -18.36 2.71
N SER A 69 -8.17 -17.83 1.78
CA SER A 69 -7.81 -18.55 0.55
C SER A 69 -6.97 -19.78 0.85
N SER A 70 -6.00 -19.69 1.77
CA SER A 70 -5.18 -20.82 2.19
C SER A 70 -6.00 -21.91 2.90
N PHE A 71 -6.99 -21.51 3.70
CA PHE A 71 -7.89 -22.41 4.41
C PHE A 71 -8.80 -23.20 3.46
N THR A 72 -9.27 -22.57 2.39
CA THR A 72 -10.11 -23.24 1.38
C THR A 72 -9.31 -24.09 0.41
N ASN A 73 -8.15 -23.61 -0.04
CA ASN A 73 -7.24 -24.32 -0.93
C ASN A 73 -5.81 -23.76 -0.79
N VAL A 74 -4.89 -24.59 -0.29
CA VAL A 74 -3.48 -24.20 -0.07
C VAL A 74 -2.83 -23.64 -1.34
N ARG A 75 -3.14 -24.19 -2.53
CA ARG A 75 -2.60 -23.69 -3.80
C ARG A 75 -3.09 -22.28 -4.11
N LEU A 76 -4.38 -22.01 -3.87
CA LEU A 76 -4.95 -20.66 -4.02
C LEU A 76 -4.31 -19.70 -3.01
N GLY A 77 -4.13 -20.14 -1.76
CA GLY A 77 -3.45 -19.38 -0.72
C GLY A 77 -2.04 -18.96 -1.10
N ILE A 78 -1.23 -19.90 -1.61
CA ILE A 78 0.14 -19.61 -2.07
C ILE A 78 0.13 -18.62 -3.23
N LEU A 79 -0.75 -18.81 -4.22
CA LEU A 79 -0.86 -17.88 -5.35
C LEU A 79 -1.23 -16.47 -4.89
N LEU A 80 -2.19 -16.35 -3.97
CA LEU A 80 -2.62 -15.06 -3.45
C LEU A 80 -1.54 -14.41 -2.58
N ALA A 81 -0.84 -15.18 -1.75
CA ALA A 81 0.27 -14.69 -0.94
C ALA A 81 1.41 -14.12 -1.81
N ILE A 82 1.76 -14.79 -2.91
CA ILE A 82 2.77 -14.28 -3.87
C ILE A 82 2.27 -13.01 -4.55
N ALA A 83 1.01 -12.97 -4.98
CA ALA A 83 0.42 -11.80 -5.62
C ALA A 83 0.44 -10.57 -4.69
N ILE A 84 0.03 -10.75 -3.42
CA ILE A 84 0.06 -9.70 -2.40
C ILE A 84 1.50 -9.30 -2.06
N ALA A 85 2.42 -10.25 -1.92
CA ALA A 85 3.83 -9.92 -1.68
C ALA A 85 4.43 -9.00 -2.75
N ILE A 86 4.04 -9.19 -4.02
CA ILE A 86 4.44 -8.29 -5.12
C ILE A 86 3.74 -6.93 -5.00
N HIS A 87 2.46 -6.90 -4.63
CA HIS A 87 1.69 -5.67 -4.41
C HIS A 87 2.27 -4.79 -3.29
N ASN A 88 2.78 -5.41 -2.23
CA ASN A 88 3.32 -4.72 -1.07
C ASN A 88 4.63 -3.98 -1.35
N ILE A 89 5.32 -4.28 -2.45
CA ILE A 89 6.55 -3.57 -2.83
C ILE A 89 6.23 -2.09 -3.12
N PRO A 90 5.32 -1.76 -4.07
CA PRO A 90 4.82 -0.40 -4.27
C PRO A 90 4.29 0.27 -2.98
N GLU A 91 3.50 -0.43 -2.17
CA GLU A 91 2.92 0.13 -0.94
C GLU A 91 3.99 0.50 0.10
N GLY A 92 4.97 -0.39 0.30
CA GLY A 92 6.10 -0.14 1.17
C GLY A 92 6.90 1.09 0.73
N ILE A 93 7.05 1.30 -0.59
CA ILE A 93 7.68 2.50 -1.14
C ILE A 93 6.81 3.73 -0.88
N ALA A 94 5.48 3.64 -1.02
CA ALA A 94 4.55 4.73 -0.76
C ALA A 94 4.59 5.21 0.71
N VAL A 95 4.84 4.30 1.67
CA VAL A 95 5.11 4.65 3.08
C VAL A 95 6.50 5.25 3.26
N ALA A 96 7.54 4.59 2.71
CA ALA A 96 8.92 4.91 2.97
C ALA A 96 9.36 6.26 2.36
N ALA A 97 8.92 6.57 1.14
CA ALA A 97 9.34 7.76 0.40
C ALA A 97 9.05 9.09 1.14
N PRO A 98 7.80 9.42 1.53
CA PRO A 98 7.52 10.68 2.24
C PRO A 98 8.23 10.75 3.60
N ILE A 99 8.36 9.63 4.32
CA ILE A 99 9.03 9.59 5.62
C ILE A 99 10.53 9.82 5.46
N TYR A 100 11.16 9.20 4.47
CA TYR A 100 12.58 9.40 4.16
C TYR A 100 12.83 10.84 3.74
N HIS A 101 12.06 11.37 2.79
CA HIS A 101 12.26 12.75 2.32
C HIS A 101 11.96 13.80 3.40
N ALA A 102 11.08 13.49 4.36
CA ALA A 102 10.82 14.39 5.49
C ALA A 102 11.88 14.34 6.60
N THR A 103 12.59 13.22 6.76
CA THR A 103 13.46 12.98 7.93
C THR A 103 14.91 12.70 7.60
N LEU A 104 15.22 12.44 6.33
CA LEU A 104 16.50 11.96 5.82
C LEU A 104 17.01 10.69 6.52
N ASN A 105 16.13 9.94 7.20
CA ASN A 105 16.48 8.76 7.98
C ASN A 105 15.90 7.49 7.35
N LYS A 106 16.78 6.69 6.73
CA LYS A 106 16.41 5.43 6.07
C LYS A 106 15.83 4.40 7.03
N SER A 107 16.41 4.26 8.23
CA SER A 107 15.92 3.31 9.24
C SER A 107 14.52 3.66 9.70
N LYS A 108 14.19 4.95 9.83
CA LYS A 108 12.84 5.40 10.15
C LYS A 108 11.86 5.04 9.04
N ALA A 109 12.20 5.32 7.78
CA ALA A 109 11.36 4.96 6.64
C ALA A 109 11.08 3.45 6.56
N ILE A 110 12.13 2.61 6.69
CA ILE A 110 12.01 1.15 6.70
C ILE A 110 11.15 0.68 7.89
N LYS A 111 11.34 1.27 9.08
CA LYS A 111 10.56 0.93 10.27
C LYS A 111 9.06 1.15 10.06
N TYR A 112 8.66 2.29 9.48
CA TYR A 112 7.24 2.57 9.24
C TYR A 112 6.66 1.69 8.12
N ALA A 113 7.41 1.43 7.05
CA ALA A 113 6.98 0.47 6.02
C ALA A 113 6.79 -0.94 6.61
N PHE A 114 7.71 -1.38 7.48
CA PHE A 114 7.59 -2.65 8.19
C PHE A 114 6.37 -2.68 9.13
N ILE A 115 6.15 -1.62 9.92
CA ILE A 115 4.96 -1.50 10.79
C ILE A 115 3.68 -1.60 9.96
N SER A 116 3.63 -0.98 8.78
CA SER A 116 2.49 -1.09 7.87
C SER A 116 2.26 -2.53 7.43
N GLY A 117 3.31 -3.20 6.95
CA GLY A 117 3.22 -4.59 6.49
C GLY A 117 2.87 -5.60 7.59
N MET A 118 3.08 -5.29 8.87
CA MET A 118 2.65 -6.15 9.99
C MET A 118 1.12 -6.25 10.12
N ALA A 119 0.35 -5.40 9.45
CA ALA A 119 -1.10 -5.53 9.41
C ALA A 119 -1.57 -6.84 8.75
N GLU A 120 -0.86 -7.34 7.73
CA GLU A 120 -1.20 -8.60 7.05
C GLU A 120 -1.08 -9.84 7.96
N PRO A 121 0.07 -10.14 8.59
CA PRO A 121 0.15 -11.29 9.50
C PRO A 121 -0.82 -11.16 10.66
N LEU A 122 -1.10 -9.95 11.15
CA LEU A 122 -2.13 -9.72 12.16
C LEU A 122 -3.53 -10.05 11.64
N GLY A 123 -3.90 -9.62 10.44
CA GLY A 123 -5.18 -9.94 9.79
C GLY A 123 -5.35 -11.44 9.56
N ALA A 124 -4.28 -12.13 9.14
CA ALA A 124 -4.26 -13.58 8.97
C ALA A 124 -4.47 -14.32 10.30
N ILE A 125 -3.73 -13.92 11.36
CA ILE A 125 -3.86 -14.50 12.70
C ILE A 125 -5.26 -14.26 13.28
N ILE A 126 -5.79 -13.05 13.17
CA ILE A 126 -7.15 -12.75 13.66
C ILE A 126 -8.20 -13.57 12.91
N SER A 127 -8.05 -13.73 11.60
CA SER A 127 -8.96 -14.59 10.82
C SER A 127 -8.92 -16.04 11.29
N TYR A 128 -7.72 -16.57 11.55
CA TYR A 128 -7.56 -17.90 12.15
C TYR A 128 -8.25 -18.02 13.51
N LEU A 129 -8.05 -17.05 14.40
CA LEU A 129 -8.62 -17.05 15.75
C LEU A 129 -10.14 -16.89 15.76
N ILE A 130 -10.72 -16.17 14.79
CA ILE A 130 -12.18 -16.01 14.66
C ILE A 130 -12.81 -17.28 14.12
N LEU A 131 -12.18 -17.89 13.09
CA LEU A 131 -12.74 -19.05 12.43
C LEU A 131 -12.56 -20.34 13.23
N LYS A 132 -11.58 -20.40 14.16
CA LYS A 132 -11.21 -21.59 14.96
C LYS A 132 -11.54 -22.91 14.26
N PRO A 133 -10.94 -23.16 13.08
CA PRO A 133 -11.11 -24.45 12.41
C PRO A 133 -10.49 -25.59 13.22
#